data_AF-A0A4P6BA30-F1
#
_entry.id   AF-A0A4P6BA30-F1
#
_cell.length_a   1.000
_cell.length_b   1.000
_cell.length_c   1.000
_cell.angle_alpha   90.00
_cell.angle_beta   90.00
_cell.angle_gamma   90.00
#
_symmetry.space_group_name_H-M   'P 1'
#
loop_
_entity.id
_entity.type
_entity.pdbx_description
1 polymer ?
#
loop_
_entity_poly.entity_id
_entity_poly.type
_entity_poly.pdbx_seq_one_letter_code
_entity_poly.pdbx_strand_id
1 'polypeptide(L)'
;MFKLFNKMRKKGKGFTLVELLVVVAIIAILAAVLMPKLLGYTERARQARALADLGSMKTIVEVYAADQGNGLYPDNSSVATVMQNNGIAWTGDDKGIKDPWGNPYYYDRTIDTTTNVTRYIIVSPGLDGNIGTADDVVTTDNLQPSIGAADTTAFPDLTATPPTAAVSYAAQ
;
A
#
# COMPACT_ATOMS: atom_id res chain seq x y z
N MET A 1 -16.90 -58.82 -54.00
CA MET A 1 -18.04 -57.90 -53.77
C MET A 1 -17.52 -56.70 -52.96
N PHE A 2 -17.10 -55.62 -53.64
CA PHE A 2 -16.47 -54.44 -53.03
C PHE A 2 -17.55 -53.39 -52.79
N LYS A 3 -17.92 -53.14 -51.53
CA LYS A 3 -18.90 -52.08 -51.19
C LYS A 3 -18.26 -50.70 -51.35
N LEU A 4 -18.79 -49.91 -52.29
CA LEU A 4 -18.57 -48.48 -52.44
C LEU A 4 -18.96 -47.75 -51.13
N PHE A 5 -17.97 -47.31 -50.36
CA PHE A 5 -18.17 -46.22 -49.40
C PHE A 5 -17.81 -44.90 -50.08
N ASN A 6 -18.75 -44.36 -50.86
CA ASN A 6 -18.69 -42.98 -51.31
C ASN A 6 -18.96 -42.05 -50.11
N LYS A 7 -17.92 -41.79 -49.31
CA LYS A 7 -17.96 -40.89 -48.16
C LYS A 7 -18.02 -39.45 -48.68
N MET A 8 -19.22 -38.89 -48.73
CA MET A 8 -19.45 -37.46 -48.99
C MET A 8 -18.60 -36.63 -48.01
N ARG A 9 -17.49 -36.03 -48.48
CA ARG A 9 -16.79 -34.98 -47.73
C ARG A 9 -17.75 -33.79 -47.64
N LYS A 10 -18.36 -33.58 -46.47
CA LYS A 10 -18.94 -32.29 -46.12
C LYS A 10 -17.86 -31.24 -46.37
N LYS A 11 -18.11 -30.29 -47.28
CA LYS A 11 -17.27 -29.09 -47.44
C LYS A 11 -17.34 -28.33 -46.13
N GLY A 12 -16.41 -28.62 -45.21
CA GLY A 12 -16.19 -27.79 -44.04
C GLY A 12 -15.80 -26.41 -44.55
N LYS A 13 -16.63 -25.41 -44.25
CA LYS A 13 -16.29 -24.01 -44.51
C LYS A 13 -15.07 -23.70 -43.66
N GLY A 14 -13.92 -23.46 -44.30
CA GLY A 14 -12.70 -23.03 -43.63
C GLY A 14 -12.83 -21.57 -43.21
N PHE A 15 -12.17 -21.22 -42.11
CA PHE A 15 -12.01 -19.84 -41.64
C PHE A 15 -11.20 -19.04 -42.68
N THR A 16 -11.67 -17.86 -43.08
CA THR A 16 -10.91 -17.01 -44.01
C THR A 16 -9.86 -16.20 -43.26
N LEU A 17 -8.74 -15.91 -43.94
CA LEU A 17 -7.71 -15.03 -43.38
C LEU A 17 -8.24 -13.61 -43.12
N VAL A 18 -9.21 -13.16 -43.92
CA VAL A 18 -9.84 -11.85 -43.77
C VAL A 18 -10.69 -11.79 -42.49
N GLU A 19 -11.43 -12.84 -42.17
CA GLU A 19 -12.18 -12.93 -40.91
C GLU A 19 -11.25 -12.87 -39.70
N LEU A 20 -10.10 -13.53 -39.75
CA LEU A 20 -9.10 -13.42 -38.69
C LEU A 20 -8.53 -12.01 -38.58
N LEU A 21 -8.21 -11.39 -39.72
CA LEU A 21 -7.55 -10.09 -39.79
C LEU A 21 -8.44 -8.99 -39.20
N VAL A 22 -9.73 -8.98 -39.55
CA VAL A 22 -10.68 -7.99 -39.00
C VAL A 22 -10.85 -8.17 -37.48
N VAL A 23 -10.88 -9.41 -36.98
CA VAL A 23 -11.03 -9.67 -35.54
C VAL A 23 -9.82 -9.16 -34.76
N VAL A 24 -8.60 -9.48 -35.19
CA VAL A 24 -7.40 -9.01 -34.48
C VAL A 24 -7.22 -7.50 -34.60
N ALA A 25 -7.65 -6.89 -35.71
CA ALA A 25 -7.65 -5.44 -35.87
C ALA A 25 -8.59 -4.76 -34.86
N ILE A 26 -9.81 -5.29 -34.67
CA ILE A 26 -10.76 -4.76 -33.68
C ILE A 26 -10.22 -4.93 -32.26
N ILE A 27 -9.66 -6.10 -31.92
CA ILE A 27 -9.06 -6.35 -30.59
C ILE A 27 -7.90 -5.39 -30.33
N ALA A 28 -7.04 -5.12 -31.33
CA ALA A 28 -5.93 -4.18 -31.19
C ALA A 28 -6.40 -2.75 -30.90
N ILE A 29 -7.46 -2.28 -31.58
CA ILE A 29 -8.04 -0.95 -31.34
C ILE A 29 -8.62 -0.85 -29.92
N LEU A 30 -9.38 -1.86 -29.48
CA LEU A 30 -9.96 -1.90 -28.14
C LEU A 30 -8.86 -1.92 -27.07
N ALA A 31 -7.82 -2.74 -27.26
CA ALA A 31 -6.71 -2.85 -26.33
C ALA A 31 -5.90 -1.54 -26.23
N ALA A 32 -5.67 -0.86 -27.36
CA ALA A 32 -4.95 0.41 -27.41
C ALA A 32 -5.63 1.52 -26.60
N VAL A 33 -6.97 1.58 -26.62
CA VAL A 33 -7.75 2.57 -25.84
C VAL A 33 -7.85 2.17 -24.36
N LEU A 34 -7.86 0.88 -24.05
CA LEU A 34 -8.09 0.37 -22.69
C LEU A 34 -6.83 0.40 -21.81
N MET A 35 -5.67 0.07 -22.36
CA MET A 35 -4.41 -0.03 -21.58
C MET A 35 -4.03 1.23 -20.78
N PRO A 36 -3.99 2.45 -21.36
CA PRO A 36 -3.52 3.62 -20.61
C PRO A 36 -4.46 4.01 -19.45
N LYS A 37 -5.76 3.70 -19.58
CA LYS A 37 -6.75 4.00 -18.53
C LYS A 37 -6.52 3.14 -17.28
N LEU A 38 -6.11 1.89 -17.45
CA LEU A 38 -5.92 0.96 -16.34
C LEU A 38 -4.83 1.43 -15.36
N LEU A 39 -3.73 2.00 -15.88
CA LEU A 39 -2.59 2.45 -15.08
C LEU A 39 -2.93 3.58 -14.09
N GLY A 40 -3.79 4.52 -14.51
CA GLY A 40 -4.22 5.62 -13.62
C GLY A 40 -5.17 5.16 -12.52
N TYR A 41 -6.00 4.15 -12.78
CA TYR A 41 -6.91 3.61 -11.76
C TYR A 41 -6.18 2.79 -10.71
N THR A 42 -5.18 2.01 -11.10
CA THR A 42 -4.38 1.23 -10.15
C THR A 42 -3.65 2.13 -9.16
N GLU A 43 -3.09 3.25 -9.63
CA GLU A 43 -2.34 4.16 -8.77
C GLU A 43 -3.26 4.89 -7.77
N ARG A 44 -4.42 5.37 -8.22
CA ARG A 44 -5.41 5.97 -7.31
C ARG A 44 -5.94 4.96 -6.29
N ALA A 45 -6.11 3.70 -6.67
CA ALA A 45 -6.53 2.64 -5.76
C ALA A 45 -5.46 2.33 -4.71
N ARG A 46 -4.17 2.35 -5.10
CA ARG A 46 -3.04 2.26 -4.17
C ARG A 46 -3.05 3.41 -3.18
N GLN A 47 -3.10 4.66 -3.66
CA GLN A 47 -3.15 5.83 -2.79
C GLN A 47 -4.34 5.78 -1.82
N ALA A 48 -5.54 5.42 -2.29
CA ALA A 48 -6.72 5.27 -1.45
C ALA A 48 -6.54 4.20 -0.36
N ARG A 49 -5.86 3.10 -0.68
CA ARG A 49 -5.53 2.05 0.30
C ARG A 49 -4.53 2.56 1.34
N ALA A 50 -3.45 3.21 0.92
CA ALA A 50 -2.46 3.77 1.84
C ALA A 50 -3.10 4.80 2.81
N LEU A 51 -4.00 5.65 2.30
CA LEU A 51 -4.77 6.59 3.13
C LEU A 51 -5.66 5.88 4.16
N ALA A 52 -6.31 4.77 3.78
CA ALA A 52 -7.15 3.99 4.69
C ALA A 52 -6.31 3.24 5.75
N ASP A 53 -5.15 2.70 5.36
CA ASP A 53 -4.21 2.04 6.26
C ASP A 53 -3.70 3.04 7.31
N LEU A 54 -3.24 4.23 6.88
CA LEU A 54 -2.84 5.32 7.78
C LEU A 54 -3.98 5.81 8.67
N GLY A 55 -5.20 5.88 8.15
CA GLY A 55 -6.37 6.26 8.95
C GLY A 55 -6.63 5.28 10.10
N SER A 56 -6.51 3.98 9.82
CA SER A 56 -6.66 2.93 10.83
C SER A 56 -5.52 3.00 11.87
N MET A 57 -4.29 3.20 11.42
CA MET A 57 -3.12 3.36 12.30
C MET A 57 -3.22 4.62 13.18
N LYS A 58 -3.67 5.74 12.62
CA LYS A 58 -3.94 6.99 13.35
C LYS A 58 -4.93 6.75 14.49
N THR A 59 -6.06 6.09 14.20
CA THR A 59 -7.06 5.78 15.22
C THR A 59 -6.47 4.96 16.36
N ILE A 60 -5.63 3.96 16.07
CA ILE A 60 -4.98 3.14 17.11
C ILE A 60 -4.05 3.99 17.99
N VAL A 61 -3.24 4.86 17.37
CA VAL A 61 -2.32 5.76 18.11
C VAL A 61 -3.09 6.74 19.00
N GLU A 62 -4.17 7.32 18.50
CA GLU A 62 -5.01 8.27 19.24
C GLU A 62 -5.75 7.59 20.40
N VAL A 63 -6.32 6.41 20.17
CA VAL A 63 -6.98 5.61 21.21
C VAL A 63 -5.97 5.19 22.29
N TYR A 64 -4.75 4.79 21.90
CA TYR A 64 -3.70 4.50 22.87
C TYR A 64 -3.41 5.70 23.77
N ALA A 65 -3.27 6.90 23.19
CA ALA A 65 -3.01 8.11 23.97
C ALA A 65 -4.15 8.45 24.94
N ALA A 66 -5.40 8.22 24.52
CA ALA A 66 -6.58 8.46 25.35
C ALA A 66 -6.72 7.48 26.52
N ASP A 67 -6.44 6.18 26.30
CA ASP A 67 -6.74 5.13 27.26
C ASP A 67 -5.54 4.68 28.11
N GLN A 68 -4.39 4.42 27.47
CA GLN A 68 -3.24 3.75 28.09
C GLN A 68 -2.03 4.68 28.27
N GLY A 69 -1.88 5.63 27.36
CA GLY A 69 -0.72 6.51 27.26
C GLY A 69 -0.73 7.71 28.20
N ASN A 70 -1.75 7.87 29.05
CA ASN A 70 -1.92 9.04 29.93
C ASN A 70 -1.83 10.38 29.16
N GLY A 71 -2.40 10.44 27.96
CA GLY A 71 -2.33 11.61 27.08
C GLY A 71 -1.09 11.68 26.19
N LEU A 72 -0.18 10.69 26.27
CA LEU A 72 0.99 10.59 25.41
C LEU A 72 0.82 9.52 24.34
N TYR A 73 1.26 9.83 23.12
CA TYR A 73 1.34 8.85 22.02
C TYR A 73 2.38 7.75 22.31
N PRO A 74 2.24 6.55 21.71
CA PRO A 74 3.22 5.48 21.84
C PRO A 74 4.64 5.96 21.54
N ASP A 75 5.63 5.52 22.29
CA ASP A 75 7.02 5.78 21.91
C ASP A 75 7.43 4.97 20.68
N ASN A 76 8.53 5.37 20.04
CA ASN A 76 9.05 4.71 18.83
C ASN A 76 9.35 3.22 19.06
N SER A 77 9.65 2.81 20.30
CA SER A 77 9.93 1.42 20.68
C SER A 77 8.69 0.57 20.95
N SER A 78 7.55 1.18 21.27
CA SER A 78 6.31 0.51 21.68
C SER A 78 5.24 0.56 20.62
N VAL A 79 5.32 1.49 19.67
CA VAL A 79 4.30 1.67 18.61
C VAL A 79 4.01 0.37 17.87
N ALA A 80 5.03 -0.42 17.54
CA ALA A 80 4.85 -1.71 16.85
C ALA A 80 4.03 -2.70 17.70
N THR A 81 4.27 -2.75 19.01
CA THR A 81 3.51 -3.58 19.96
C THR A 81 2.06 -3.09 20.07
N VAL A 82 1.86 -1.77 20.15
CA VAL A 82 0.52 -1.16 20.20
C VAL A 82 -0.28 -1.51 18.94
N MET A 83 0.34 -1.45 17.76
CA MET A 83 -0.29 -1.80 16.49
C MET A 83 -0.67 -3.28 16.44
N GLN A 84 0.24 -4.17 16.86
CA GLN A 84 0.00 -5.62 16.88
C GLN A 84 -1.14 -6.02 17.82
N ASN A 85 -1.21 -5.40 19.00
CA ASN A 85 -2.30 -5.64 19.95
C ASN A 85 -3.67 -5.21 19.40
N ASN A 86 -3.69 -4.35 18.39
CA ASN A 86 -4.90 -3.88 17.71
C ASN A 86 -5.10 -4.52 16.32
N GLY A 87 -4.42 -5.64 16.04
CA GLY A 87 -4.64 -6.45 14.84
C GLY A 87 -3.89 -5.97 13.59
N ILE A 88 -2.99 -4.98 13.72
CA ILE A 88 -2.11 -4.55 12.62
C ILE A 88 -0.74 -5.22 12.81
N ALA A 89 -0.37 -6.10 11.88
CA ALA A 89 0.92 -6.78 11.89
C ALA A 89 2.07 -5.84 11.51
N TRP A 90 2.43 -4.88 12.37
CA TRP A 90 3.56 -3.98 12.14
C TRP A 90 4.82 -4.57 12.77
N THR A 91 5.62 -5.25 11.97
CA THR A 91 6.80 -5.99 12.45
C THR A 91 8.13 -5.34 12.07
N GLY A 92 8.11 -4.30 11.23
CA GLY A 92 9.31 -3.60 10.75
C GLY A 92 10.20 -4.46 9.82
N ASP A 93 9.75 -5.67 9.49
CA ASP A 93 10.39 -6.62 8.58
C ASP A 93 9.50 -6.92 7.37
N ASP A 94 9.98 -7.78 6.47
CA ASP A 94 9.25 -8.16 5.26
C ASP A 94 7.93 -8.91 5.50
N LYS A 95 7.66 -9.34 6.75
CA LYS A 95 6.47 -10.11 7.12
C LYS A 95 5.34 -9.23 7.64
N GLY A 96 5.61 -7.95 7.86
CA GLY A 96 4.63 -7.00 8.35
C GLY A 96 3.67 -6.54 7.27
N ILE A 97 2.69 -5.72 7.69
CA ILE A 97 1.88 -4.94 6.76
C ILE A 97 2.81 -4.02 5.95
N LYS A 98 2.64 -4.08 4.65
CA LYS A 98 3.33 -3.25 3.68
C LYS A 98 2.35 -2.31 3.04
N ASP A 99 2.85 -1.17 2.61
CA ASP A 99 2.08 -0.24 1.82
C ASP A 99 1.72 -0.84 0.44
N PRO A 100 0.86 -0.17 -0.33
CA PRO A 100 0.42 -0.66 -1.63
C PRO A 100 1.51 -0.80 -2.70
N TRP A 101 2.70 -0.24 -2.45
CA TRP A 101 3.89 -0.34 -3.32
C TRP A 101 4.92 -1.35 -2.79
N GLY A 102 4.72 -1.89 -1.59
CA GLY A 102 5.53 -2.93 -0.99
C GLY A 102 6.57 -2.43 0.02
N ASN A 103 6.51 -1.15 0.38
CA ASN A 103 7.41 -0.52 1.34
C ASN A 103 6.83 -0.62 2.77
N PRO A 104 7.67 -0.62 3.81
CA PRO A 104 7.20 -0.61 5.19
C PRO A 104 6.65 0.78 5.57
N TYR A 105 5.78 0.81 6.59
CA TYR A 105 5.35 2.06 7.21
C TYR A 105 6.35 2.51 8.27
N TYR A 106 6.44 3.83 8.44
CA TYR A 106 7.33 4.49 9.39
C TYR A 106 6.52 5.29 10.41
N TYR A 107 7.07 5.41 11.61
CA TYR A 107 6.51 6.18 12.70
C TYR A 107 7.62 6.90 13.43
N ASP A 108 7.36 8.14 13.82
CA ASP A 108 8.20 8.87 14.75
C ASP A 108 7.33 9.70 15.70
N ARG A 109 7.70 9.68 16.99
CA ARG A 109 7.15 10.54 18.03
C ARG A 109 8.26 11.45 18.55
N THR A 110 8.06 12.74 18.34
CA THR A 110 8.95 13.80 18.84
C THR A 110 8.31 14.60 19.97
N ILE A 111 9.14 15.20 20.81
CA ILE A 111 8.73 16.20 21.80
C ILE A 111 9.37 17.50 21.39
N ASP A 112 8.54 18.48 21.03
CA ASP A 112 9.03 19.83 20.76
C ASP A 112 9.53 20.43 22.07
N THR A 113 10.84 20.59 22.18
CA THR A 113 11.51 21.09 23.38
C THR A 113 11.19 22.56 23.68
N THR A 114 10.68 23.32 22.71
CA THR A 114 10.34 24.74 22.87
C THR A 114 8.92 24.92 23.40
N THR A 115 7.98 24.10 22.92
CA THR A 115 6.55 24.19 23.30
C THR A 115 6.12 23.13 24.31
N ASN A 116 7.00 22.16 24.60
CA ASN A 116 6.71 20.98 25.41
C ASN A 116 5.47 20.21 24.92
N VAL A 117 5.27 20.18 23.60
CA VAL A 117 4.17 19.47 22.94
C VAL A 117 4.69 18.18 22.33
N THR A 118 4.05 17.06 22.67
CA THR A 118 4.30 15.77 22.02
C THR A 118 3.56 15.68 20.70
N ARG A 119 4.27 15.33 19.63
CA ARG A 119 3.71 15.14 18.29
C ARG A 119 4.14 13.79 17.74
N TYR A 120 3.39 13.27 16.79
CA TYR A 120 3.77 12.07 16.06
C TYR A 120 3.50 12.24 14.57
N ILE A 121 4.15 11.38 13.78
CA ILE A 121 3.91 11.22 12.36
C ILE A 121 3.87 9.73 12.01
N ILE A 122 2.99 9.34 11.09
CA ILE A 122 3.00 8.05 10.42
C ILE A 122 3.17 8.30 8.92
N VAL A 123 4.06 7.54 8.28
CA VAL A 123 4.41 7.73 6.87
C VAL A 123 4.45 6.42 6.09
N SER A 124 3.86 6.47 4.89
CA SER A 124 4.09 5.54 3.78
C SER A 124 5.05 6.22 2.80
N PRO A 125 6.21 5.61 2.47
CA PRO A 125 7.19 6.17 1.52
C PRO A 125 6.74 6.23 0.06
N GLY A 126 5.48 5.92 -0.24
CA GLY A 126 4.95 6.00 -1.59
C GLY A 126 5.56 5.01 -2.59
N LEU A 127 5.56 5.42 -3.86
CA LEU A 127 5.99 4.61 -5.00
C LEU A 127 7.52 4.50 -5.06
N ASP A 128 8.22 5.58 -4.71
CA ASP A 128 9.66 5.67 -4.84
C ASP A 128 10.43 5.03 -3.66
N GLY A 129 9.74 4.80 -2.55
CA GLY A 129 10.31 4.16 -1.36
C GLY A 129 11.14 5.09 -0.48
N ASN A 130 11.20 6.39 -0.79
CA ASN A 130 12.01 7.37 -0.08
C ASN A 130 11.10 8.32 0.70
N ILE A 131 11.42 8.53 1.97
CA ILE A 131 10.66 9.45 2.81
C ILE A 131 11.10 10.89 2.55
N GLY A 132 10.15 11.83 2.59
CA GLY A 132 10.36 13.26 2.36
C GLY A 132 10.09 13.68 0.92
N THR A 133 9.38 12.86 0.15
CA THR A 133 9.11 13.06 -1.27
C THR A 133 7.62 13.30 -1.53
N ALA A 134 7.28 13.86 -2.69
CA ALA A 134 5.90 14.30 -2.96
C ALA A 134 4.86 13.16 -3.04
N ASP A 135 5.31 11.91 -3.16
CA ASP A 135 4.47 10.72 -3.24
C ASP A 135 4.25 10.01 -1.90
N ASP A 136 4.85 10.52 -0.82
CA ASP A 136 4.57 10.06 0.53
C ASP A 136 3.07 10.17 0.87
N VAL A 137 2.59 9.24 1.70
CA VAL A 137 1.30 9.39 2.39
C VAL A 137 1.59 9.59 3.87
N VAL A 138 1.10 10.70 4.41
CA VAL A 138 1.47 11.17 5.76
C VAL A 138 0.25 11.48 6.59
N THR A 139 0.36 11.24 7.89
CA THR A 139 -0.60 11.72 8.89
C THR A 139 0.12 12.09 10.17
N THR A 140 -0.39 13.11 10.86
CA THR A 140 0.14 13.61 12.13
C THR A 140 -0.98 13.66 13.17
N ASP A 141 -0.68 14.13 14.38
CA ASP A 141 -1.66 14.42 15.42
C ASP A 141 -2.76 15.38 14.95
N ASN A 142 -2.40 16.41 14.17
CA ASN A 142 -3.31 17.46 13.73
C ASN A 142 -3.82 17.34 12.28
N LEU A 143 -3.28 16.41 11.48
CA LEU A 143 -3.65 16.24 10.08
C LEU A 143 -4.16 14.83 9.78
N GLN A 144 -5.26 14.77 9.04
CA GLN A 144 -5.77 13.52 8.47
C GLN A 144 -4.78 12.97 7.43
N PRO A 145 -4.83 11.66 7.12
CA PRO A 145 -4.03 11.07 6.06
C PRO A 145 -4.16 11.85 4.76
N SER A 146 -3.02 12.25 4.21
CA SER A 146 -2.93 13.04 2.98
C SER A 146 -1.66 12.67 2.20
N ILE A 147 -1.64 12.99 0.92
CA ILE A 147 -0.47 12.77 0.06
C ILE A 147 0.40 14.02 0.09
N GLY A 148 1.69 13.85 0.34
CA GLY A 148 2.68 14.92 0.33
C GLY A 148 3.89 14.61 1.21
N ALA A 149 4.99 15.31 0.95
CA ALA A 149 6.27 15.07 1.59
C ALA A 149 6.20 15.08 3.12
N ALA A 150 6.75 14.02 3.72
CA ALA A 150 6.94 13.96 5.16
C ALA A 150 7.92 15.05 5.64
N ASP A 151 7.60 15.68 6.76
CA ASP A 151 8.49 16.63 7.42
C ASP A 151 9.57 15.90 8.21
N THR A 152 10.63 15.47 7.52
CA THR A 152 11.78 14.80 8.13
C THR A 152 12.61 15.72 9.02
N THR A 153 12.38 17.04 8.97
CA THR A 153 13.10 18.01 9.82
C THR A 153 12.46 18.11 11.21
N ALA A 154 11.13 18.04 11.27
CA ALA A 154 10.41 17.97 12.55
C ALA A 154 10.49 16.56 13.19
N PHE A 155 10.70 15.52 12.38
CA PHE A 155 10.72 14.12 12.78
C PHE A 155 12.01 13.41 12.34
N PRO A 156 13.13 13.62 13.06
CA PRO A 156 14.46 13.18 12.63
C PRO A 156 14.65 11.65 12.67
N ASP A 157 13.93 10.93 13.54
CA ASP A 157 14.09 9.48 13.70
C ASP A 157 13.30 8.69 12.64
N LEU A 158 12.49 9.37 11.82
CA LEU A 158 11.66 8.77 10.78
C LEU A 158 12.46 8.00 9.71
N THR A 159 13.75 8.28 9.57
CA THR A 159 14.64 7.63 8.59
C THR A 159 15.45 6.47 9.16
N ALA A 160 15.40 6.23 10.49
CA ALA A 160 16.38 5.40 11.17
C ALA A 160 16.11 3.89 11.04
N THR A 161 14.86 3.48 10.83
CA THR A 161 14.37 2.12 10.45
C THR A 161 12.86 2.09 10.73
N PRO A 162 12.07 1.26 10.02
CA PRO A 162 10.67 1.09 10.37
C PRO A 162 10.54 0.50 11.79
N PRO A 163 9.51 0.88 12.57
CA PRO A 163 9.32 0.37 13.92
C PRO A 163 9.27 -1.15 13.95
N THR A 164 10.13 -1.75 14.77
CA THR A 164 10.11 -3.19 15.05
C THR A 164 9.53 -3.40 16.43
N ALA A 165 8.67 -4.41 16.59
CA ALA A 165 8.28 -4.81 17.93
C ALA A 165 9.53 -5.32 18.65
N ALA A 166 9.72 -4.90 19.90
CA ALA A 166 10.73 -5.50 20.75
C ALA A 166 10.53 -7.02 20.71
N VAL A 167 11.51 -7.74 20.17
CA VAL A 167 11.43 -9.19 19.99
C VAL A 167 11.09 -9.80 21.35
N SER A 168 9.85 -10.26 21.52
CA SER A 168 9.50 -11.14 22.62
C SER A 168 10.20 -12.45 22.35
N TYR A 169 11.45 -12.57 22.81
CA TYR A 169 12.09 -13.85 23.06
C TYR A 169 11.40 -14.52 24.25
N ALA A 170 10.11 -14.84 24.11
CA ALA A 170 9.45 -15.84 24.93
C ALA A 170 9.35 -17.10 24.06
N ALA A 171 10.48 -17.79 23.97
CA ALA A 171 10.46 -19.21 23.61
C ALA A 171 9.49 -19.93 24.56
N GLN A 172 8.62 -20.73 23.94
CA GLN A 172 7.94 -21.84 24.58
C GLN A 172 8.95 -22.81 25.21
#